data_AF-A0A498EXL7-F1
#
_entry.id   AF-A0A498EXL7-F1
#
_cell.length_a   1.000
_cell.length_b   1.000
_cell.length_c   1.000
_cell.angle_alpha   90.00
_cell.angle_beta   90.00
_cell.angle_gamma   90.00
#
_symmetry.space_group_name_H-M   'P 1'
#
loop_
_entity.id
_entity.type
_entity.pdbx_description
1 polymer ?
#
loop_
_entity_poly.entity_id
_entity_poly.type
_entity_poly.pdbx_seq_one_letter_code
_entity_poly.pdbx_strand_id
1 'polypeptide(L)'
;TVHIHLQTLRNLGYVVKEDGKYQLGLRFLELGGRVRHNRSIFQVARSEVDDLSQSTGEVGTIGYEENGQRVLVYRTEPFEGVSDNAPTGEFTEMHWTAVGKALLSQRTDDDIRAIVERFGLPRATENTITNLDELLDEIDEIRAQGYSIEDEERVKGVKSIAVPIRDNANQ
;
A
#
# COMPACT_ATOMS: atom_id res chain seq x y z
N THR A 1 -20.22 6.88 -28.00
CA THR A 1 -19.95 6.03 -26.82
C THR A 1 -18.91 6.65 -25.89
N VAL A 2 -17.64 6.84 -26.28
CA VAL A 2 -16.62 7.54 -25.44
C VAL A 2 -16.99 9.00 -25.14
N HIS A 3 -17.53 9.72 -26.13
CA HIS A 3 -17.93 11.13 -25.99
C HIS A 3 -18.98 11.35 -24.88
N ILE A 4 -19.95 10.44 -24.74
CA ILE A 4 -21.01 10.52 -23.74
C ILE A 4 -20.45 10.31 -22.34
N HIS A 5 -19.56 9.32 -22.15
CA HIS A 5 -18.92 9.09 -20.85
C HIS A 5 -18.04 10.27 -20.42
N LEU A 6 -17.25 10.84 -21.34
CA LEU A 6 -16.45 12.03 -21.06
C LEU A 6 -17.30 13.25 -20.74
N GLN A 7 -18.43 13.43 -21.44
CA GLN A 7 -19.36 14.52 -21.14
C GLN A 7 -19.99 14.35 -19.76
N THR A 8 -20.38 13.14 -19.37
CA THR A 8 -20.88 12.85 -18.03
C THR A 8 -19.81 13.11 -16.96
N LEU A 9 -18.59 12.57 -17.12
CA LEU A 9 -17.49 12.80 -16.17
C LEU A 9 -17.14 14.29 -16.05
N ARG A 10 -17.22 15.03 -17.15
CA ARG A 10 -17.04 16.48 -17.16
C ARG A 10 -18.15 17.20 -16.42
N ASN A 11 -19.41 16.85 -16.67
CA ASN A 11 -20.57 17.42 -15.98
C ASN A 11 -20.52 17.16 -14.47
N LEU A 12 -19.94 16.02 -14.06
CA LEU A 12 -19.75 15.63 -12.66
C LEU A 12 -18.45 16.18 -12.03
N GLY A 13 -17.60 16.88 -12.80
CA GLY A 13 -16.34 17.48 -12.31
C GLY A 13 -15.16 16.51 -12.15
N TYR A 14 -15.29 15.25 -12.57
CA TYR A 14 -14.19 14.27 -12.58
C TYR A 14 -13.21 14.47 -13.72
N VAL A 15 -13.64 15.15 -14.78
CA VAL A 15 -12.79 15.52 -15.92
C VAL A 15 -12.95 17.01 -16.17
N VAL A 16 -11.83 17.70 -16.38
CA VAL A 16 -11.80 19.09 -16.84
C VAL A 16 -11.30 19.15 -18.26
N LYS A 17 -11.60 20.24 -18.97
CA LYS A 17 -11.12 20.47 -20.33
C LYS A 17 -10.44 21.83 -20.39
N GLU A 18 -9.12 21.82 -20.59
CA GLU A 18 -8.26 23.01 -20.67
C GLU A 18 -7.48 22.94 -21.98
N ASP A 19 -7.41 24.05 -22.71
CA ASP A 19 -6.72 24.13 -24.02
C ASP A 19 -7.08 23.03 -25.02
N GLY A 20 -8.37 22.63 -25.02
CA GLY A 20 -8.87 21.58 -25.90
C GLY A 20 -8.57 20.15 -25.43
N LYS A 21 -7.76 19.96 -24.38
CA LYS A 21 -7.36 18.65 -23.85
C LYS A 21 -8.15 18.31 -22.59
N TYR A 22 -8.49 17.03 -22.43
CA TYR A 22 -9.14 16.53 -21.21
C TYR A 22 -8.09 16.14 -20.17
N GLN A 23 -8.35 16.48 -18.91
CA GLN A 23 -7.52 16.11 -17.75
C GLN A 23 -8.40 15.63 -16.61
N LEU A 24 -7.85 14.90 -15.64
CA LEU A 24 -8.58 14.55 -14.41
C LEU A 24 -8.86 15.82 -13.60
N GLY A 25 -10.11 15.98 -13.17
CA GLY A 25 -10.50 17.00 -12.22
C GLY A 25 -10.17 16.60 -10.78
N LEU A 26 -10.13 17.57 -9.88
CA LEU A 26 -9.79 17.36 -8.46
C LEU A 26 -10.85 16.59 -7.66
N ARG A 27 -12.00 16.24 -8.27
CA ARG A 27 -13.07 15.48 -7.60
C ARG A 27 -12.60 14.11 -7.10
N PHE A 28 -11.64 13.48 -7.80
CA PHE A 28 -11.02 12.24 -7.33
C PHE A 28 -10.22 12.44 -6.03
N LEU A 29 -9.50 13.56 -5.90
CA LEU A 29 -8.75 13.89 -4.69
C LEU A 29 -9.69 14.10 -3.49
N GLU A 30 -10.81 14.79 -3.70
CA GLU A 30 -11.83 14.97 -2.66
C GLU A 30 -12.38 13.64 -2.16
N LEU A 31 -12.74 12.73 -3.07
CA LEU A 31 -13.28 11.42 -2.69
C LEU A 31 -12.23 10.52 -2.05
N GLY A 32 -11.04 10.43 -2.64
CA GLY A 32 -9.93 9.66 -2.08
C GLY A 32 -9.56 10.17 -0.69
N GLY A 33 -9.51 11.50 -0.52
CA GLY A 33 -9.32 12.14 0.77
C GLY A 33 -10.41 11.75 1.78
N ARG A 34 -11.69 11.82 1.41
CA ARG A 34 -12.80 11.43 2.30
C ARG A 34 -12.75 9.94 2.68
N VAL A 35 -12.55 9.05 1.71
CA VAL A 35 -12.44 7.61 1.96
C VAL A 35 -11.29 7.33 2.91
N ARG A 36 -10.10 7.90 2.68
CA ARG A 36 -8.94 7.79 3.56
C ARG A 36 -9.24 8.27 4.98
N HIS A 37 -9.78 9.48 5.13
CA HIS A 37 -10.05 10.07 6.45
C HIS A 37 -11.08 9.28 7.26
N ASN A 38 -11.95 8.52 6.61
CA ASN A 38 -12.96 7.68 7.27
C ASN A 38 -12.45 6.27 7.63
N ARG A 39 -11.22 5.90 7.27
CA ARG A 39 -10.62 4.63 7.71
C ARG A 39 -10.12 4.77 9.14
N SER A 40 -10.57 3.91 10.05
CA SER A 40 -10.15 3.87 11.45
C SER A 40 -8.63 3.82 11.59
N ILE A 41 -7.96 2.99 10.79
CA ILE A 41 -6.51 2.85 10.82
C ILE A 41 -5.79 4.18 10.54
N PHE A 42 -6.30 4.99 9.60
CA PHE A 42 -5.72 6.29 9.30
C PHE A 42 -5.94 7.28 10.46
N GLN A 43 -7.14 7.27 11.06
CA GLN A 43 -7.48 8.15 12.17
C GLN A 43 -6.64 7.88 13.42
N VAL A 44 -6.32 6.62 13.69
CA VAL A 44 -5.63 6.20 14.92
C VAL A 44 -4.11 6.17 14.73
N ALA A 45 -3.60 5.69 13.59
CA ALA A 45 -2.17 5.47 13.43
C ALA A 45 -1.40 6.69 12.88
N ARG A 46 -2.08 7.70 12.30
CA ARG A 46 -1.39 8.82 11.65
C ARG A 46 -0.43 9.55 12.60
N SER A 47 -0.91 9.97 13.78
CA SER A 47 -0.06 10.68 14.75
C SER A 47 1.11 9.82 15.23
N GLU A 48 0.87 8.53 15.46
CA GLU A 48 1.91 7.60 15.92
C GLU A 48 2.99 7.41 14.85
N VAL A 49 2.60 7.36 13.57
CA VAL A 49 3.55 7.27 12.45
C VAL A 49 4.30 8.59 12.25
N ASP A 50 3.65 9.74 12.48
CA ASP A 50 4.30 11.05 12.46
C ASP A 50 5.39 11.14 13.56
N ASP A 51 5.06 10.74 14.79
CA ASP A 51 5.98 10.72 15.92
C ASP A 51 7.14 9.73 15.70
N LEU A 52 6.84 8.54 15.16
CA LEU A 52 7.85 7.55 14.81
C LEU A 52 8.82 8.12 13.77
N SER A 53 8.30 8.72 12.70
CA SER A 53 9.11 9.32 11.64
C SER A 53 10.00 10.45 12.16
N GLN A 54 9.47 11.30 13.05
CA GLN A 54 10.25 12.36 13.70
C GLN A 54 11.37 11.80 14.59
N SER A 55 11.10 10.73 15.33
CA SER A 55 12.07 10.15 16.26
C SER A 55 13.19 9.36 15.58
N THR A 56 12.93 8.75 14.42
CA THR A 56 13.91 7.94 13.68
C THR A 56 14.61 8.70 12.58
N GLY A 57 14.01 9.80 12.08
CA GLY A 57 14.44 10.48 10.86
C GLY A 57 14.05 9.75 9.57
N GLU A 58 13.36 8.61 9.67
CA GLU A 58 12.97 7.77 8.54
C GLU A 58 11.53 8.04 8.11
N VAL A 59 11.19 7.68 6.87
CA VAL A 59 9.83 7.80 6.34
C VAL A 59 8.90 6.78 6.98
N GLY A 60 7.83 7.26 7.60
CA GLY A 60 6.75 6.42 8.14
C GLY A 60 5.64 6.21 7.12
N THR A 61 5.04 5.02 7.09
CA THR A 61 3.91 4.71 6.19
C THR A 61 2.79 3.96 6.90
N ILE A 62 1.57 4.07 6.37
CA ILE A 62 0.42 3.25 6.74
C ILE A 62 -0.10 2.62 5.46
N GLY A 63 -0.19 1.29 5.42
CA GLY A 63 -0.87 0.57 4.35
C GLY A 63 -2.10 -0.17 4.84
N TYR A 64 -2.91 -0.58 3.87
CA TYR A 64 -4.14 -1.32 4.09
C TYR A 64 -4.29 -2.38 3.00
N GLU A 65 -4.91 -3.51 3.31
CA GLU A 65 -5.22 -4.53 2.31
C GLU A 65 -6.57 -4.24 1.66
N GLU A 66 -6.60 -4.13 0.33
CA GLU A 66 -7.85 -4.09 -0.42
C GLU A 66 -7.80 -5.08 -1.59
N ASN A 67 -8.63 -6.12 -1.50
CA ASN A 67 -8.80 -7.16 -2.51
C ASN A 67 -7.51 -7.92 -2.87
N GLY A 68 -6.65 -8.19 -1.88
CA GLY A 68 -5.39 -8.91 -2.06
C GLY A 68 -4.21 -8.04 -2.50
N GLN A 69 -4.36 -6.72 -2.48
CA GLN A 69 -3.29 -5.76 -2.79
C GLN A 69 -3.04 -4.80 -1.63
N ARG A 70 -1.80 -4.33 -1.49
CA ARG A 70 -1.45 -3.27 -0.55
C ARG A 70 -1.84 -1.93 -1.15
N VAL A 71 -2.63 -1.16 -0.42
CA VAL A 71 -2.93 0.25 -0.70
C VAL A 71 -2.15 1.13 0.26
N LEU A 72 -1.36 2.08 -0.24
CA LEU A 72 -0.69 3.06 0.61
C LEU A 72 -1.69 4.13 1.06
N VAL A 73 -2.02 4.15 2.35
CA VAL A 73 -3.02 5.06 2.93
C VAL A 73 -2.36 6.35 3.39
N TYR A 74 -1.16 6.27 3.94
CA TYR A 74 -0.43 7.41 4.46
C TYR A 74 1.07 7.24 4.31
N ARG A 75 1.76 8.37 4.17
CA ARG A 75 3.21 8.48 4.18
C ARG A 75 3.57 9.83 4.78
N THR A 76 4.57 9.89 5.65
CA THR A 76 5.09 11.15 6.17
C THR A 76 5.82 11.93 5.08
N GLU A 77 5.91 13.25 5.22
CA GLU A 77 6.78 14.03 4.34
C GLU A 77 8.25 13.70 4.67
N PRO A 78 9.11 13.52 3.66
CA PRO A 78 10.49 13.13 3.92
C PRO A 78 11.23 14.27 4.60
N PHE A 79 11.89 13.99 5.73
CA PHE A 79 12.85 14.90 6.34
C PHE A 79 14.24 14.68 5.72
N GLU A 80 14.79 13.45 5.76
CA GLU A 80 16.04 13.06 5.06
C GLU A 80 16.14 11.54 4.73
N GLY A 81 15.11 10.74 5.06
CA GLY A 81 15.14 9.27 4.97
C GLY A 81 14.99 8.67 3.57
N VAL A 82 15.46 7.42 3.41
CA VAL A 82 15.38 6.66 2.16
C VAL A 82 13.95 6.15 1.95
N SER A 83 13.39 6.33 0.76
CA SER A 83 12.06 5.85 0.41
C SER A 83 11.93 5.67 -1.09
N ASP A 84 11.07 4.73 -1.50
CA ASP A 84 10.67 4.52 -2.90
C ASP A 84 9.75 5.61 -3.46
N ASN A 85 9.37 6.63 -2.66
CA ASN A 85 8.47 7.72 -3.02
C ASN A 85 7.09 7.25 -3.55
N ALA A 86 6.60 6.11 -3.07
CA ALA A 86 5.26 5.63 -3.40
C ALA A 86 4.17 6.68 -3.09
N PRO A 87 3.29 7.02 -4.04
CA PRO A 87 2.23 7.99 -3.81
C PRO A 87 1.11 7.41 -2.93
N THR A 88 0.47 8.26 -2.14
CA THR A 88 -0.76 7.85 -1.43
C THR A 88 -1.83 7.40 -2.43
N GLY A 89 -2.47 6.27 -2.14
CA GLY A 89 -3.44 5.61 -3.01
C GLY A 89 -2.82 4.59 -3.97
N GLU A 90 -1.50 4.41 -3.95
CA GLU A 90 -0.84 3.38 -4.76
C GLU A 90 -1.23 1.97 -4.30
N PHE A 91 -1.67 1.16 -5.27
CA PHE A 91 -1.86 -0.29 -5.14
C PHE A 91 -0.60 -1.03 -5.58
N THR A 92 -0.26 -2.11 -4.88
CA THR A 92 0.81 -3.02 -5.28
C THR A 92 0.59 -4.42 -4.73
N GLU A 93 1.34 -5.37 -5.25
CA GLU A 93 1.44 -6.76 -4.82
C GLU A 93 1.98 -6.85 -3.39
N MET A 94 1.48 -7.83 -2.65
CA MET A 94 1.75 -7.93 -1.22
C MET A 94 3.13 -8.47 -0.89
N HIS A 95 3.68 -9.32 -1.74
CA HIS A 95 4.82 -10.19 -1.42
C HIS A 95 6.15 -9.47 -1.34
N TRP A 96 6.29 -8.28 -1.93
CA TRP A 96 7.59 -7.60 -2.06
C TRP A 96 7.71 -6.32 -1.22
N THR A 97 6.72 -6.00 -0.39
CA THR A 97 6.79 -4.84 0.51
C THR A 97 6.66 -5.30 1.94
N ALA A 98 7.36 -4.64 2.88
CA ALA A 98 7.25 -5.02 4.29
C ALA A 98 5.79 -4.93 4.74
N VAL A 99 5.11 -3.82 4.42
CA VAL A 99 3.69 -3.65 4.77
C VAL A 99 2.81 -4.75 4.19
N GLY A 100 3.03 -5.15 2.92
CA GLY A 100 2.28 -6.23 2.29
C GLY A 100 2.53 -7.57 2.95
N LYS A 101 3.78 -7.92 3.26
CA LYS A 101 4.14 -9.16 3.97
C LYS A 101 3.62 -9.18 5.41
N ALA A 102 3.66 -8.06 6.12
CA ALA A 102 3.00 -7.90 7.42
C ALA A 102 1.49 -8.16 7.31
N LEU A 103 0.81 -7.66 6.28
CA LEU A 103 -0.62 -7.93 6.05
C LEU A 103 -0.88 -9.41 5.73
N LEU A 104 -0.06 -10.05 4.88
CA LEU A 104 -0.16 -11.48 4.57
C LEU A 104 0.02 -12.36 5.81
N SER A 105 0.88 -11.97 6.76
CA SER A 105 1.06 -12.72 8.01
C SER A 105 -0.20 -12.83 8.86
N GLN A 106 -1.21 -11.98 8.61
CA GLN A 106 -2.51 -12.00 9.27
C GLN A 106 -3.58 -12.81 8.50
N ARG A 107 -3.20 -13.47 7.41
CA ARG A 107 -4.07 -14.29 6.55
C ARG A 107 -3.77 -15.77 6.74
N THR A 108 -4.71 -16.63 6.36
CA THR A 108 -4.44 -18.07 6.26
C THR A 108 -3.62 -18.37 5.01
N ASP A 109 -2.90 -19.49 4.99
CA ASP A 109 -2.11 -19.86 3.80
C ASP A 109 -2.97 -20.03 2.55
N ASP A 110 -4.22 -20.50 2.71
CA ASP A 110 -5.16 -20.64 1.59
C ASP A 110 -5.58 -19.28 1.02
N ASP A 111 -5.78 -18.26 1.88
CA ASP A 111 -6.01 -16.89 1.42
C ASP A 111 -4.79 -16.35 0.67
N ILE A 112 -3.58 -16.61 1.18
CA ILE A 112 -2.32 -16.19 0.53
C ILE A 112 -2.20 -16.85 -0.85
N ARG A 113 -2.47 -18.16 -0.94
CA ARG A 113 -2.49 -18.89 -2.22
C ARG A 113 -3.47 -18.26 -3.21
N ALA A 114 -4.68 -17.91 -2.77
CA ALA A 114 -5.67 -17.27 -3.62
C ALA A 114 -5.24 -15.87 -4.10
N ILE A 115 -4.58 -15.08 -3.23
CA ILE A 115 -4.01 -13.79 -3.60
C ILE A 115 -2.92 -13.97 -4.66
N VAL A 116 -2.00 -14.92 -4.45
CA VAL A 116 -0.90 -15.21 -5.39
C VAL A 116 -1.42 -15.77 -6.71
N GLU A 117 -2.45 -16.61 -6.72
CA GLU A 117 -3.09 -17.09 -7.94
C GLU A 117 -3.65 -15.93 -8.78
N ARG A 118 -4.21 -14.91 -8.12
CA ARG A 118 -4.82 -13.76 -8.77
C ARG A 118 -3.82 -12.72 -9.30
N PHE A 119 -2.80 -12.40 -8.51
CA PHE A 119 -1.87 -11.29 -8.82
C PHE A 119 -0.47 -11.75 -9.24
N GLY A 120 -0.14 -13.02 -9.00
CA GLY A 120 1.19 -13.57 -9.22
C GLY A 120 2.23 -13.09 -8.21
N LEU A 121 3.49 -13.45 -8.48
CA LEU A 121 4.67 -12.98 -7.77
C LEU A 121 5.63 -12.33 -8.79
N PRO A 122 5.27 -11.18 -9.37
CA PRO A 122 6.13 -10.51 -10.32
C PRO A 122 7.49 -10.18 -9.68
N ARG A 123 8.54 -10.27 -10.48
CA ARG A 123 9.90 -9.92 -10.08
C ARG A 123 10.14 -8.43 -10.31
N ALA A 124 10.57 -7.70 -9.28
CA ALA A 124 11.00 -6.31 -9.41
C ALA A 124 12.53 -6.18 -9.34
N THR A 125 13.18 -6.97 -8.50
CA THR A 125 14.63 -7.05 -8.31
C THR A 125 15.10 -8.51 -8.22
N GLU A 126 16.41 -8.72 -8.06
CA GLU A 126 17.00 -10.03 -7.78
C GLU A 126 16.59 -10.62 -6.43
N ASN A 127 16.24 -9.77 -5.47
CA ASN A 127 15.86 -10.17 -4.11
C ASN A 127 14.36 -10.47 -3.99
N THR A 128 13.54 -10.08 -4.96
CA THR A 128 12.10 -10.34 -4.92
C THR A 128 11.84 -11.86 -4.82
N ILE A 129 11.07 -12.26 -3.81
CA ILE A 129 10.57 -13.63 -3.71
C ILE A 129 9.59 -13.89 -4.86
N THR A 130 9.88 -14.92 -5.66
CA THR A 130 9.07 -15.26 -6.85
C THR A 130 8.48 -16.66 -6.79
N ASN A 131 8.62 -17.34 -5.65
CA ASN A 131 8.12 -18.68 -5.40
C ASN A 131 7.11 -18.64 -4.24
N LEU A 132 6.00 -19.35 -4.39
CA LEU A 132 4.92 -19.38 -3.39
C LEU A 132 5.35 -20.07 -2.09
N ASP A 133 6.07 -21.19 -2.18
CA ASP A 133 6.52 -21.92 -0.99
C ASP A 133 7.55 -21.08 -0.22
N GLU A 134 8.48 -20.41 -0.91
CA GLU A 134 9.42 -19.45 -0.28
C GLU A 134 8.68 -18.29 0.40
N LEU A 135 7.61 -17.77 -0.21
CA LEU A 135 6.79 -16.73 0.42
C LEU A 135 6.09 -17.26 1.67
N LEU A 136 5.53 -18.47 1.63
CA LEU A 136 4.85 -19.06 2.79
C LEU A 136 5.82 -19.29 3.96
N ASP A 137 7.03 -19.79 3.66
CA ASP A 137 8.09 -19.95 4.65
C ASP A 137 8.46 -18.61 5.31
N GLU A 138 8.65 -17.54 4.52
CA GLU A 138 8.94 -16.21 5.07
C GLU A 138 7.76 -15.66 5.90
N ILE A 139 6.53 -15.91 5.46
CA ILE A 139 5.35 -15.47 6.22
C ILE A 139 5.26 -16.19 7.57
N ASP A 140 5.66 -17.46 7.67
CA ASP A 140 5.76 -18.17 8.95
C ASP A 140 6.83 -17.56 9.87
N GLU A 141 7.98 -17.15 9.32
CA GLU A 141 8.99 -16.40 10.07
C GLU A 141 8.44 -15.06 10.59
N ILE A 142 7.71 -14.33 9.74
CA ILE A 142 7.07 -13.05 10.09
C ILE A 142 6.03 -13.24 11.20
N ARG A 143 5.22 -14.31 11.12
CA ARG A 143 4.24 -14.66 12.17
C ARG A 143 4.95 -14.94 13.51
N ALA A 144 6.11 -15.60 13.47
CA ALA A 144 6.88 -15.93 14.68
C ALA A 144 7.57 -14.71 15.30
N GLN A 145 8.17 -13.83 14.50
CA GLN A 145 8.92 -12.67 15.00
C GLN A 145 8.06 -11.41 15.23
N GLY A 146 6.88 -11.34 14.60
CA GLY A 146 5.91 -10.26 14.78
C GLY A 146 6.16 -9.01 13.92
N TYR A 147 7.14 -9.05 13.02
CA TYR A 147 7.43 -7.98 12.06
C TYR A 147 7.93 -8.57 10.74
N SER A 148 7.85 -7.79 9.68
CA SER A 148 8.34 -8.13 8.34
C SER A 148 9.42 -7.15 7.90
N ILE A 149 10.36 -7.64 7.11
CA ILE A 149 11.39 -6.82 6.47
C ILE A 149 11.21 -6.91 4.96
N GLU A 150 11.36 -5.79 4.28
CA GLU A 150 11.62 -5.74 2.85
C GLU A 150 13.10 -5.44 2.67
N ASP A 151 13.83 -6.33 2.00
CA ASP A 151 15.25 -6.16 1.74
C ASP A 151 15.53 -5.99 0.24
N GLU A 152 15.31 -4.77 -0.25
CA GLU A 152 15.52 -4.40 -1.65
C GLU A 152 14.68 -5.23 -2.64
N GLU A 153 13.55 -5.77 -2.18
CA GLU A 153 12.69 -6.66 -2.95
C GLU A 153 11.87 -5.93 -4.02
N ARG A 154 11.41 -4.70 -3.72
CA ARG A 154 10.67 -3.87 -4.68
C ARG A 154 11.56 -2.87 -5.38
N VAL A 155 12.46 -2.21 -4.64
CA VAL A 155 13.38 -1.19 -5.15
C VAL A 155 14.77 -1.40 -4.56
N LYS A 156 15.79 -1.45 -5.43
CA LYS A 156 17.20 -1.55 -4.99
C LYS A 156 17.60 -0.38 -4.11
N GLY A 157 18.33 -0.66 -3.04
CA GLY A 157 18.77 0.31 -2.05
C GLY A 157 17.67 0.74 -1.06
N VAL A 158 16.45 0.20 -1.14
CA VAL A 158 15.37 0.47 -0.18
C VAL A 158 15.20 -0.74 0.72
N LYS A 159 15.27 -0.51 2.04
CA LYS A 159 14.86 -1.49 3.04
C LYS A 159 13.77 -0.90 3.91
N SER A 160 12.79 -1.71 4.29
CA SER A 160 11.71 -1.27 5.16
C SER A 160 11.37 -2.34 6.21
N ILE A 161 10.79 -1.91 7.32
CA ILE A 161 10.28 -2.77 8.38
C ILE A 161 8.82 -2.42 8.63
N ALA A 162 7.98 -3.42 8.85
CA ALA A 162 6.57 -3.22 9.15
C ALA A 162 6.06 -4.19 10.20
N VAL A 163 5.05 -3.74 10.95
CA VAL A 163 4.31 -4.54 11.93
C VAL A 163 2.83 -4.55 11.56
N PRO A 164 2.12 -5.68 11.71
CA PRO A 164 0.70 -5.74 11.45
C PRO A 164 -0.08 -5.06 12.58
N ILE A 165 -1.02 -4.18 12.22
CA ILE A 165 -1.96 -3.58 13.18
C ILE A 165 -3.27 -4.37 13.13
N ARG A 166 -3.67 -4.92 14.28
CA ARG A 166 -4.91 -5.69 14.42
C ARG A 166 -6.02 -4.80 14.97
N ASP A 167 -7.21 -4.91 14.38
CA ASP A 167 -8.42 -4.42 15.02
C ASP A 167 -8.84 -5.44 16.09
N ASN A 168 -9.26 -4.96 17.26
CA ASN A 168 -9.79 -5.79 18.34
C ASN A 168 -11.11 -6.49 17.96
N ALA A 169 -11.67 -6.18 16.80
CA ALA A 169 -12.91 -6.76 16.29
C ALA A 169 -12.81 -8.22 15.80
N ASN A 170 -11.61 -8.78 15.60
CA ASN A 170 -11.45 -10.16 15.10
C ASN A 170 -10.48 -11.00 15.94
N GLN A 171 -11.07 -11.82 16.82
CA GLN A 171 -10.77 -13.26 16.83
C GLN A 171 -11.41 -13.90 15.60
#